data_AF-A0A1L7X628-F1
#
_entry.id   AF-A0A1L7X628-F1
#
_cell.length_a   1.000
_cell.length_b   1.000
_cell.length_c   1.000
_cell.angle_alpha   90.00
_cell.angle_beta   90.00
_cell.angle_gamma   90.00
#
_symmetry.space_group_name_H-M   'P 1'
#
loop_
_entity.id
_entity.type
_entity.pdbx_description
1 polymer ?
#
loop_
_entity_poly.entity_id
_entity_poly.type
_entity_poly.pdbx_seq_one_letter_code
_entity_poly.pdbx_strand_id
1 'polypeptide(L)'
;MSTCPNVVLFQKNDESIANAAHSTPIPISKLPDSLTPYLVLLDEPSDLPVCRECQAAILPKSLLDHLRKHHQLPVELRRDVRSLVAILPPLNFSDMPTRPNDSAPIEVLRVVVAFQCKQCSFIRRDLTDVRKHINKEHKMSAAGSYEEIQAQSWFGGSKAVYWRVCAKEPCRRLIMEISPCVWGLLGRGWGHMQPRNWPREEEQDAELPSRTI
;
A
#
# COMPACT_ATOMS: atom_id res chain seq x y z
N MET A 1 -4.08 73.01 -54.08
CA MET A 1 -2.61 72.83 -53.97
C MET A 1 -2.36 71.70 -53.00
N SER A 2 -1.53 70.73 -53.42
CA SER A 2 -0.74 69.80 -52.57
C SER A 2 -1.47 68.90 -51.57
N THR A 3 -1.18 67.60 -51.39
CA THR A 3 -0.41 66.57 -52.11
C THR A 3 -0.74 65.26 -51.36
N CYS A 4 -0.76 64.15 -52.07
CA CYS A 4 -0.83 62.73 -51.65
C CYS A 4 0.23 62.37 -50.55
N PRO A 5 0.26 61.15 -49.92
CA PRO A 5 -0.21 59.90 -50.50
C PRO A 5 -0.77 58.76 -49.61
N ASN A 6 -1.37 57.84 -50.36
CA ASN A 6 -1.57 56.40 -50.22
C ASN A 6 -0.37 55.61 -49.65
N VAL A 7 -0.64 54.30 -49.36
CA VAL A 7 0.26 53.13 -49.10
C VAL A 7 0.02 52.59 -47.68
N VAL A 8 -0.30 51.32 -47.39
CA VAL A 8 -0.41 50.06 -48.15
C VAL A 8 -1.30 49.08 -47.36
N LEU A 9 -2.11 48.31 -48.09
CA LEU A 9 -2.81 47.09 -47.69
C LEU A 9 -1.82 46.02 -47.17
N PHE A 10 -2.14 45.34 -46.06
CA PHE A 10 -2.03 43.88 -45.97
C PHE A 10 -2.89 43.41 -44.79
N GLN A 11 -4.15 43.06 -45.09
CA GLN A 11 -4.93 42.17 -44.25
C GLN A 11 -4.38 40.75 -44.45
N LYS A 12 -3.99 40.11 -43.35
CA LYS A 12 -3.95 38.65 -43.26
C LYS A 12 -5.04 38.23 -42.29
N ASN A 13 -6.19 37.88 -42.85
CA ASN A 13 -7.10 36.93 -42.22
C ASN A 13 -6.65 35.51 -42.61
N ASP A 14 -7.28 34.53 -41.97
CA ASP A 14 -7.21 33.08 -42.20
C ASP A 14 -6.16 32.37 -41.32
N GLU A 15 -6.48 31.39 -40.47
CA GLU A 15 -7.70 30.62 -40.25
C GLU A 15 -7.64 30.06 -38.82
N SER A 16 -8.71 30.25 -38.06
CA SER A 16 -8.97 29.47 -36.85
C SER A 16 -9.66 28.17 -37.26
N ILE A 17 -8.94 27.06 -37.24
CA ILE A 17 -9.53 25.73 -37.16
C ILE A 17 -9.04 25.07 -35.88
N ALA A 18 -9.92 25.07 -34.90
CA ALA A 18 -9.87 24.18 -33.76
C ALA A 18 -10.06 22.74 -34.26
N ASN A 19 -9.02 21.92 -34.16
CA ASN A 19 -9.16 20.46 -34.24
C ASN A 19 -8.99 19.88 -32.84
N ALA A 20 -10.14 19.65 -32.19
CA ALA A 20 -10.28 18.71 -31.11
C ALA A 20 -10.52 17.31 -31.70
N ALA A 21 -9.66 16.34 -31.37
CA ALA A 21 -9.95 14.90 -31.24
C ALA A 21 -8.62 14.19 -30.94
N HIS A 22 -8.28 14.03 -29.67
CA HIS A 22 -8.49 12.78 -28.96
C HIS A 22 -7.83 11.58 -29.64
N SER A 23 -6.51 11.47 -29.46
CA SER A 23 -5.89 10.15 -29.32
C SER A 23 -5.65 9.94 -27.84
N THR A 24 -6.67 9.50 -27.10
CA THR A 24 -6.45 8.80 -25.84
C THR A 24 -5.52 7.62 -26.14
N PRO A 25 -4.31 7.56 -25.56
CA PRO A 25 -3.54 6.33 -25.65
C PRO A 25 -4.32 5.27 -24.86
N ILE A 26 -4.70 4.24 -25.59
CA ILE A 26 -5.34 2.99 -25.17
C ILE A 26 -4.80 2.59 -23.79
N PRO A 27 -5.65 2.31 -22.77
CA PRO A 27 -5.18 1.60 -21.59
C PRO A 27 -4.91 0.17 -22.04
N ILE A 28 -3.71 -0.06 -22.60
CA ILE A 28 -3.16 -1.40 -22.74
C ILE A 28 -3.22 -1.94 -21.32
N SER A 29 -3.96 -3.03 -21.11
CA SER A 29 -3.95 -3.76 -19.86
C SER A 29 -2.48 -3.99 -19.49
N LYS A 30 -1.97 -3.21 -18.52
CA LYS A 30 -0.54 -3.21 -18.17
C LYS A 30 -0.07 -4.59 -17.69
N LEU A 31 -1.02 -5.41 -17.24
CA LEU A 31 -0.81 -6.78 -16.80
C LEU A 31 -0.92 -7.76 -17.99
N PRO A 32 0.14 -8.51 -18.32
CA PRO A 32 0.06 -9.61 -19.28
C PRO A 32 -0.95 -10.67 -18.84
N ASP A 33 -1.73 -11.21 -19.79
CA ASP A 33 -2.75 -12.25 -19.54
C ASP A 33 -2.17 -13.47 -18.81
N SER A 34 -0.92 -13.83 -19.14
CA SER A 34 -0.17 -14.93 -18.52
C SER A 34 0.06 -14.75 -17.01
N LEU A 35 -0.01 -13.52 -16.50
CA LEU A 35 0.18 -13.19 -15.08
C LEU A 35 -1.12 -12.95 -14.33
N THR A 36 -2.26 -12.88 -15.02
CA THR A 36 -3.58 -12.67 -14.41
C THR A 36 -3.98 -13.72 -13.36
N PRO A 37 -3.54 -15.01 -13.43
CA PRO A 37 -3.84 -15.96 -12.36
C PRO A 37 -3.13 -15.64 -11.03
N TYR A 38 -1.99 -14.94 -11.10
CA TYR A 38 -1.13 -14.66 -9.95
C TYR A 38 -1.37 -13.27 -9.36
N LEU A 39 -1.74 -12.31 -10.20
CA LEU A 39 -1.73 -10.89 -9.88
C LEU A 39 -3.00 -10.18 -10.31
N VAL A 40 -3.22 -9.05 -9.65
CA VAL A 40 -4.09 -7.96 -10.08
C VAL A 40 -3.34 -6.66 -9.82
N LEU A 41 -3.51 -5.66 -10.68
CA LEU A 41 -2.97 -4.32 -10.45
C LEU A 41 -4.09 -3.45 -9.87
N LEU A 42 -3.80 -2.76 -8.78
CA LEU A 42 -4.69 -1.73 -8.26
C LEU A 42 -4.36 -0.40 -8.94
N ASP A 43 -5.39 0.29 -9.43
CA ASP A 43 -5.22 1.62 -10.02
C ASP A 43 -4.76 2.63 -8.97
N GLU A 44 -5.22 2.47 -7.73
CA GLU A 44 -4.88 3.33 -6.59
C GLU A 44 -4.41 2.51 -5.37
N PRO A 45 -3.18 2.73 -4.86
CA PRO A 45 -2.15 3.63 -5.42
C PRO A 45 -1.53 3.06 -6.71
N SER A 46 -1.09 3.97 -7.59
CA SER A 46 -0.70 3.73 -9.00
C SER A 46 -0.09 2.37 -9.31
N ASP A 47 -0.87 1.54 -10.01
CA ASP A 47 -0.51 0.21 -10.53
C ASP A 47 0.11 -0.74 -9.49
N LEU A 48 -0.33 -0.67 -8.23
CA LEU A 48 0.22 -1.50 -7.17
C LEU A 48 -0.09 -3.00 -7.41
N PRO A 49 0.93 -3.87 -7.56
CA PRO A 49 0.68 -5.29 -7.74
C PRO A 49 0.16 -5.93 -6.46
N VAL A 50 -0.96 -6.63 -6.57
CA VAL A 50 -1.53 -7.45 -5.49
C VAL A 50 -1.48 -8.91 -5.89
N CYS A 51 -0.90 -9.74 -5.03
CA CYS A 51 -0.92 -11.18 -5.20
C CYS A 51 -2.31 -11.73 -4.88
N ARG A 52 -2.89 -12.50 -5.81
CA ARG A 52 -4.23 -13.07 -5.63
C ARG A 52 -4.31 -14.11 -4.51
N GLU A 53 -3.29 -14.97 -4.38
CA GLU A 53 -3.27 -16.01 -3.35
C GLU A 53 -2.96 -15.45 -1.95
N CYS A 54 -2.00 -14.54 -1.85
CA CYS A 54 -1.66 -13.93 -0.56
C CYS A 54 -2.61 -12.80 -0.18
N GLN A 55 -3.39 -12.26 -1.13
CA GLN A 55 -4.29 -11.12 -0.97
C GLN A 55 -3.59 -9.93 -0.30
N ALA A 56 -2.38 -9.64 -0.76
CA ALA A 56 -1.52 -8.61 -0.24
C ALA A 56 -0.76 -7.93 -1.39
N ALA A 57 -0.55 -6.63 -1.26
CA ALA A 57 0.30 -5.89 -2.17
C ALA A 57 1.76 -6.33 -2.06
N ILE A 58 2.44 -6.31 -3.19
CA ILE A 58 3.85 -6.66 -3.32
C ILE A 58 4.56 -5.52 -4.05
N LEU A 59 5.64 -5.01 -3.45
CA LEU A 59 6.44 -3.98 -4.11
C LEU A 59 6.99 -4.50 -5.45
N PRO A 60 7.02 -3.69 -6.52
CA PRO A 60 7.50 -4.11 -7.84
C PRO A 60 8.88 -4.77 -7.78
N LYS A 61 9.81 -4.18 -7.01
CA LYS A 61 11.18 -4.72 -6.81
C LYS A 61 11.24 -6.12 -6.20
N SER A 62 10.20 -6.52 -5.46
CA SER A 62 10.11 -7.81 -4.78
C SER A 62 9.17 -8.80 -5.48
N LEU A 63 8.50 -8.38 -6.56
CA LEU A 63 7.44 -9.13 -7.21
C LEU A 63 7.90 -10.49 -7.75
N LEU A 64 8.99 -10.49 -8.53
CA LEU A 64 9.53 -11.72 -9.10
C LEU A 64 9.99 -12.71 -8.02
N ASP A 65 10.66 -12.21 -6.99
CA ASP A 65 11.16 -13.05 -5.90
C ASP A 65 9.99 -13.64 -5.10
N HIS A 66 8.96 -12.84 -4.82
CA HIS A 66 7.75 -13.27 -4.15
C HIS A 66 7.06 -14.40 -4.92
N LEU A 67 6.76 -14.19 -6.21
CA LEU A 67 6.08 -15.19 -7.04
C LEU A 67 6.90 -16.48 -7.18
N ARG A 68 8.22 -16.38 -7.34
CA ARG A 68 9.09 -17.56 -7.43
C ARG A 68 9.13 -18.37 -6.13
N LYS A 69 9.31 -17.69 -4.99
CA LYS A 69 9.53 -18.37 -3.70
C LYS A 69 8.24 -18.87 -3.06
N HIS A 70 7.13 -18.15 -3.27
CA HIS A 70 5.88 -18.44 -2.57
C HIS A 70 4.85 -19.16 -3.46
N HIS A 71 4.90 -18.94 -4.78
CA HIS A 71 3.90 -19.45 -5.72
C HIS A 71 4.52 -20.29 -6.85
N GLN A 72 5.78 -20.69 -6.68
CA GLN A 72 6.51 -21.58 -7.60
C GLN A 72 6.40 -21.14 -9.07
N LEU A 73 6.51 -19.81 -9.32
CA LEU A 73 6.31 -19.24 -10.65
C LEU A 73 7.11 -19.99 -11.74
N PRO A 74 6.43 -20.51 -12.79
CA PRO A 74 7.06 -21.19 -13.90
C PRO A 74 8.14 -20.35 -14.58
N VAL A 75 9.14 -21.00 -15.16
CA VAL A 75 10.35 -20.34 -15.67
C VAL A 75 10.02 -19.41 -16.84
N GLU A 76 9.14 -19.85 -17.71
CA GLU A 76 8.62 -19.16 -18.89
C GLU A 76 7.95 -17.83 -18.54
N LEU A 77 7.23 -17.77 -17.42
CA LEU A 77 6.54 -16.55 -16.96
C LEU A 77 7.47 -15.52 -16.31
N ARG A 78 8.71 -15.89 -15.99
CA ARG A 78 9.67 -14.97 -15.34
C ARG A 78 10.05 -13.81 -16.25
N ARG A 79 10.01 -13.99 -17.57
CA ARG A 79 10.25 -12.90 -18.52
C ARG A 79 9.14 -11.86 -18.41
N ASP A 80 7.89 -12.29 -18.41
CA ASP A 80 6.72 -11.43 -18.33
C ASP A 80 6.70 -10.63 -17.03
N VAL A 81 7.04 -11.26 -15.89
CA VAL A 81 7.14 -10.53 -14.62
C VAL A 81 8.24 -9.47 -14.65
N ARG A 82 9.40 -9.74 -15.26
CA ARG A 82 10.46 -8.72 -15.38
C ARG A 82 10.03 -7.56 -16.28
N SER A 83 9.37 -7.86 -17.40
CA SER A 83 8.81 -6.85 -18.30
C SER A 83 7.76 -5.98 -17.60
N LEU A 84 6.88 -6.60 -16.81
CA LEU A 84 5.92 -5.87 -15.98
C LEU A 84 6.62 -4.97 -14.96
N VAL A 85 7.59 -5.51 -14.19
CA VAL A 85 8.33 -4.72 -13.17
C VAL A 85 9.06 -3.53 -13.79
N ALA A 86 9.53 -3.64 -15.04
CA ALA A 86 10.23 -2.55 -15.73
C ALA A 86 9.32 -1.36 -16.10
N ILE A 87 8.01 -1.59 -16.25
CA ILE A 87 7.04 -0.53 -16.59
C ILE A 87 6.28 0.00 -15.37
N LEU A 88 6.31 -0.73 -14.25
CA LEU A 88 5.65 -0.30 -13.02
C LEU A 88 6.40 0.88 -12.37
N PRO A 89 5.67 1.83 -11.76
CA PRO A 89 6.29 2.88 -10.97
C PRO A 89 7.18 2.29 -9.86
N PRO A 90 8.36 2.88 -9.58
CA PRO A 90 9.13 2.47 -8.43
C PRO A 90 8.37 2.83 -7.15
N LEU A 91 8.06 1.84 -6.32
CA LEU A 91 7.31 2.01 -5.07
C LEU A 91 8.09 1.47 -3.86
N ASN A 92 7.91 2.13 -2.73
CA ASN A 92 8.38 1.74 -1.41
C ASN A 92 7.23 1.70 -0.40
N PHE A 93 7.50 1.15 0.78
CA PHE A 93 6.53 1.06 1.86
C PHE A 93 6.01 2.42 2.33
N SER A 94 6.88 3.45 2.33
CA SER A 94 6.55 4.83 2.70
C SER A 94 5.59 5.51 1.74
N ASP A 95 5.53 5.01 0.50
CA ASP A 95 4.78 5.66 -0.58
C ASP A 95 3.31 5.21 -0.55
N MET A 96 2.98 4.23 0.31
CA MET A 96 1.60 3.77 0.43
C MET A 96 0.79 4.73 1.29
N PRO A 97 -0.39 5.14 0.83
CA PRO A 97 -1.24 6.03 1.59
C PRO A 97 -1.75 5.32 2.85
N THR A 98 -1.73 6.04 3.97
CA THR A 98 -2.49 5.63 5.14
C THR A 98 -3.97 5.71 4.80
N ARG A 99 -4.64 4.56 4.86
CA ARG A 99 -6.07 4.48 4.64
C ARG A 99 -6.83 4.97 5.88
N PRO A 100 -7.93 5.74 5.71
CA PRO A 100 -8.79 6.10 6.82
C PRO A 100 -9.36 4.87 7.52
N ASN A 101 -9.51 4.95 8.84
CA ASN A 101 -10.29 3.96 9.59
C ASN A 101 -11.75 3.97 9.12
N ASP A 102 -12.40 2.82 9.23
CA ASP A 102 -13.79 2.58 8.81
C ASP A 102 -14.01 2.79 7.31
N SER A 103 -12.93 2.68 6.51
CA SER A 103 -13.02 2.71 5.07
C SER A 103 -13.55 1.38 4.52
N ALA A 104 -14.16 1.40 3.33
CA ALA A 104 -14.67 0.19 2.70
C ALA A 104 -13.53 -0.81 2.40
N PRO A 105 -13.73 -2.13 2.61
CA PRO A 105 -12.72 -3.12 2.28
C PRO A 105 -12.31 -3.05 0.80
N ILE A 106 -11.02 -3.18 0.53
CA ILE A 106 -10.49 -3.39 -0.81
C ILE A 106 -10.59 -4.89 -1.11
N GLU A 107 -11.41 -5.28 -2.09
CA GLU A 107 -11.81 -6.68 -2.33
C GLU A 107 -10.64 -7.65 -2.54
N VAL A 108 -9.58 -7.18 -3.20
CA VAL A 108 -8.39 -7.99 -3.51
C VAL A 108 -7.42 -8.13 -2.34
N LEU A 109 -7.62 -7.37 -1.26
CA LEU A 109 -6.80 -7.42 -0.05
C LEU A 109 -7.48 -8.23 1.06
N ARG A 110 -6.67 -8.93 1.84
CA ARG A 110 -7.16 -9.77 2.93
C ARG A 110 -7.73 -8.93 4.06
N VAL A 111 -8.97 -9.20 4.43
CA VAL A 111 -9.53 -8.78 5.71
C VAL A 111 -9.05 -9.75 6.80
N VAL A 112 -8.49 -9.22 7.87
CA VAL A 112 -7.99 -9.99 9.01
C VAL A 112 -8.67 -9.55 10.30
N VAL A 113 -8.77 -10.47 11.26
CA VAL A 113 -9.06 -10.12 12.65
C VAL A 113 -7.80 -9.50 13.26
N ALA A 114 -7.96 -8.33 13.87
CA ALA A 114 -6.89 -7.59 14.53
C ALA A 114 -7.41 -6.94 15.82
N PHE A 115 -6.50 -6.40 16.61
CA PHE A 115 -6.80 -5.71 17.86
C PHE A 115 -6.38 -4.25 17.75
N GLN A 116 -7.30 -3.34 18.08
CA GLN A 116 -7.06 -1.91 18.13
C GLN A 116 -6.98 -1.43 19.58
N CYS A 117 -6.01 -0.58 19.88
CA CYS A 117 -5.96 0.16 21.14
C CYS A 117 -7.14 1.15 21.22
N LYS A 118 -7.82 1.23 22.38
CA LYS A 118 -8.92 2.20 22.56
C LYS A 118 -8.44 3.64 22.82
N GLN A 119 -7.16 3.83 23.13
CA GLN A 119 -6.58 5.13 23.48
C GLN A 119 -5.90 5.81 22.29
N CYS A 120 -5.54 5.08 21.23
CA CYS A 120 -4.88 5.62 20.05
C CYS A 120 -5.16 4.77 18.79
N SER A 121 -4.61 5.16 17.64
CA SER A 121 -4.80 4.45 16.37
C SER A 121 -3.91 3.20 16.18
N PHE A 122 -3.30 2.68 17.24
CA PHE A 122 -2.42 1.51 17.15
C PHE A 122 -3.22 0.22 16.91
N ILE A 123 -2.89 -0.50 15.83
CA ILE A 123 -3.56 -1.73 15.41
C ILE A 123 -2.53 -2.83 15.12
N ARG A 124 -2.71 -4.02 15.70
CA ARG A 124 -1.90 -5.22 15.40
C ARG A 124 -2.75 -6.49 15.39
N ARG A 125 -2.31 -7.50 14.64
CA ARG A 125 -2.91 -8.84 14.66
C ARG A 125 -2.57 -9.62 15.93
N ASP A 126 -1.36 -9.46 16.46
CA ASP A 126 -0.95 -10.13 17.69
C ASP A 126 -1.43 -9.34 18.91
N LEU A 127 -2.27 -9.96 19.72
CA LEU A 127 -2.77 -9.37 20.96
C LEU A 127 -1.64 -9.07 21.95
N THR A 128 -0.56 -9.84 21.92
CA THR A 128 0.63 -9.63 22.77
C THR A 128 1.27 -8.28 22.48
N ASP A 129 1.37 -7.90 21.19
CA ASP A 129 1.93 -6.62 20.79
C ASP A 129 1.06 -5.45 21.23
N VAL A 130 -0.27 -5.60 21.14
CA VAL A 130 -1.22 -4.57 21.63
C VAL A 130 -1.14 -4.41 23.14
N ARG A 131 -1.05 -5.51 23.90
CA ARG A 131 -0.87 -5.47 25.35
C ARG A 131 0.43 -4.77 25.76
N LYS A 132 1.53 -5.10 25.08
CA LYS A 132 2.83 -4.44 25.31
C LYS A 132 2.76 -2.95 25.02
N HIS A 133 2.14 -2.57 23.90
CA HIS A 133 1.92 -1.17 23.53
C HIS A 133 1.11 -0.42 24.59
N ILE A 134 -0.03 -0.97 25.03
CA ILE A 134 -0.88 -0.34 26.05
C ILE A 134 -0.11 -0.12 27.36
N ASN A 135 0.62 -1.14 27.83
CA ASN A 135 1.39 -1.05 29.06
C ASN A 135 2.52 -0.01 28.95
N LYS A 136 3.20 0.07 27.79
CA LYS A 136 4.34 0.97 27.58
C LYS A 136 3.91 2.42 27.34
N GLU A 137 3.00 2.64 26.39
CA GLU A 137 2.64 3.96 25.87
C GLU A 137 1.53 4.63 26.70
N HIS A 138 0.64 3.83 27.31
CA HIS A 138 -0.50 4.34 28.06
C HIS A 138 -0.42 4.05 29.57
N LYS A 139 0.61 3.31 30.02
CA LYS A 139 0.87 3.00 31.44
C LYS A 139 -0.37 2.48 32.19
N MET A 140 -1.21 1.72 31.50
CA MET A 140 -2.48 1.20 32.03
C MET A 140 -2.60 -0.31 31.83
N SER A 141 -3.56 -0.92 32.52
CA SER A 141 -3.87 -2.34 32.31
C SER A 141 -4.43 -2.55 30.90
N ALA A 142 -3.94 -3.58 30.22
CA ALA A 142 -4.46 -3.96 28.91
C ALA A 142 -5.89 -4.53 28.98
N ALA A 143 -6.37 -4.99 30.14
CA ALA A 143 -7.72 -5.53 30.27
C ALA A 143 -8.78 -4.46 29.95
N GLY A 144 -9.57 -4.70 28.90
CA GLY A 144 -10.62 -3.77 28.45
C GLY A 144 -10.13 -2.58 27.62
N SER A 145 -8.81 -2.39 27.47
CA SER A 145 -8.18 -1.23 26.81
C SER A 145 -7.89 -1.44 25.32
N TYR A 146 -8.39 -2.53 24.75
CA TYR A 146 -8.38 -2.83 23.31
C TYR A 146 -9.75 -3.37 22.88
N GLU A 147 -9.97 -3.39 21.59
CA GLU A 147 -11.12 -4.04 20.95
C GLU A 147 -10.67 -4.89 19.77
N GLU A 148 -11.40 -5.97 19.52
CA GLU A 148 -11.22 -6.78 18.32
C GLU A 148 -11.96 -6.14 17.15
N ILE A 149 -11.28 -6.02 16.01
CA ILE A 149 -11.77 -5.34 14.82
C ILE A 149 -11.48 -6.17 13.57
N GLN A 150 -12.20 -5.87 12.49
CA GLN A 150 -11.75 -6.24 11.15
C GLN A 150 -10.82 -5.16 10.61
N ALA A 151 -9.71 -5.58 10.04
CA ALA A 151 -8.70 -4.69 9.50
C ALA A 151 -8.13 -5.20 8.16
N GLN A 152 -7.57 -4.28 7.38
CA GLN A 152 -6.78 -4.57 6.19
C GLN A 152 -5.42 -3.88 6.28
N SER A 153 -4.46 -4.37 5.50
CA SER A 153 -3.18 -3.73 5.29
C SER A 153 -2.79 -3.84 3.82
N TRP A 154 -1.99 -2.90 3.31
CA TRP A 154 -1.42 -3.01 1.97
C TRP A 154 -0.50 -4.23 1.90
N PHE A 155 0.44 -4.31 2.83
CA PHE A 155 1.45 -5.36 2.88
C PHE A 155 1.20 -6.31 4.04
N GLY A 156 1.68 -7.55 3.90
CA GLY A 156 1.75 -8.51 5.00
C GLY A 156 3.00 -8.35 5.87
N GLY A 157 3.08 -9.16 6.92
CA GLY A 157 4.27 -9.30 7.76
C GLY A 157 4.45 -8.22 8.84
N SER A 158 5.69 -8.05 9.31
CA SER A 158 6.07 -7.16 10.42
C SER A 158 5.90 -5.67 10.10
N LYS A 159 5.95 -5.31 8.82
CA LYS A 159 5.77 -3.93 8.31
C LYS A 159 4.33 -3.60 7.95
N ALA A 160 3.39 -4.50 8.21
CA ALA A 160 1.99 -4.24 7.96
C ALA A 160 1.52 -3.05 8.81
N VAL A 161 0.98 -2.04 8.14
CA VAL A 161 0.23 -0.95 8.76
C VAL A 161 -1.23 -1.24 8.48
N TYR A 162 -2.00 -1.41 9.55
CA TYR A 162 -3.40 -1.80 9.47
C TYR A 162 -4.29 -0.57 9.58
N TRP A 163 -5.43 -0.62 8.89
CA TRP A 163 -6.56 0.28 9.10
C TRP A 163 -7.80 -0.55 9.38
N ARG A 164 -8.72 0.00 10.19
CA ARG A 164 -10.03 -0.60 10.42
C ARG A 164 -10.86 -0.54 9.14
N VAL A 165 -11.58 -1.63 8.82
CA VAL A 165 -12.53 -1.64 7.70
C VAL A 165 -13.97 -1.53 8.20
N CYS A 166 -14.83 -0.86 7.41
CA CYS A 166 -16.24 -0.70 7.72
C CYS A 166 -16.96 -2.06 7.72
N ALA A 167 -17.68 -2.38 8.80
CA ALA A 167 -18.38 -3.65 8.97
C ALA A 167 -19.72 -3.75 8.21
N LYS A 168 -20.01 -2.88 7.23
CA LYS A 168 -21.25 -2.96 6.46
C LYS A 168 -21.39 -4.38 5.90
N GLU A 169 -22.49 -5.06 6.26
CA GLU A 169 -22.81 -6.37 5.69
C GLU A 169 -22.82 -6.21 4.16
N PRO A 170 -21.92 -6.90 3.45
CA PRO A 170 -21.62 -8.33 3.61
C PRO A 170 -20.23 -8.67 4.17
N CYS A 171 -19.48 -7.73 4.77
CA CYS A 171 -18.07 -7.95 5.15
C CYS A 171 -17.85 -9.12 6.15
N ARG A 172 -18.89 -9.52 6.90
CA ARG A 172 -18.86 -10.69 7.79
C ARG A 172 -18.66 -12.03 7.06
N ARG A 173 -19.01 -12.11 5.76
CA ARG A 173 -18.94 -13.33 4.94
C ARG A 173 -17.66 -13.46 4.09
N LEU A 174 -16.77 -12.47 4.08
CA LEU A 174 -15.50 -12.52 3.33
C LEU A 174 -14.36 -13.27 4.06
N ILE A 175 -14.66 -13.93 5.17
CA ILE A 175 -13.74 -14.90 5.80
C ILE A 175 -13.83 -16.21 5.00
N MET A 176 -13.37 -16.22 3.74
CA MET A 176 -13.34 -17.42 2.91
C MET A 176 -11.93 -18.00 2.83
N GLU A 177 -11.75 -19.11 3.55
CA GLU A 177 -11.13 -20.40 3.18
C GLU A 177 -10.10 -20.51 2.04
N ILE A 178 -9.30 -19.48 1.77
CA ILE A 178 -8.08 -19.66 0.98
C ILE A 178 -6.96 -19.93 1.96
N SER A 179 -6.46 -21.17 1.95
CA SER A 179 -5.34 -21.60 2.78
C SER A 179 -4.18 -20.62 2.56
N PRO A 180 -3.90 -19.74 3.52
CA PRO A 180 -3.08 -18.58 3.29
C PRO A 180 -1.66 -19.05 3.01
N CYS A 181 -1.02 -18.47 1.99
CA CYS A 181 0.42 -18.65 1.79
C CYS A 181 1.12 -18.43 3.16
N VAL A 182 1.93 -19.40 3.60
CA VAL A 182 2.48 -19.49 4.98
C VAL A 182 3.09 -18.16 5.48
N TRP A 183 3.56 -17.35 4.55
CA TRP A 183 4.26 -16.09 4.79
C TRP A 183 3.36 -14.84 4.83
N GLY A 184 2.11 -14.93 4.36
CA GLY A 184 1.08 -13.91 4.63
C GLY A 184 0.55 -14.00 6.07
N LEU A 185 0.58 -15.20 6.66
CA LEU A 185 0.04 -15.44 8.00
C LEU A 185 1.08 -15.23 9.11
N LEU A 186 2.32 -15.69 8.91
CA LEU A 186 3.40 -15.64 9.89
C LEU A 186 4.42 -14.58 9.46
N GLY A 187 4.43 -13.43 10.13
CA GLY A 187 5.28 -12.28 9.81
C GLY A 187 6.79 -12.45 10.01
N ARG A 188 7.41 -13.51 9.49
CA ARG A 188 8.86 -13.62 9.31
C ARG A 188 9.26 -13.11 7.92
N GLY A 189 8.78 -11.92 7.56
CA GLY A 189 9.20 -11.21 6.34
C GLY A 189 10.23 -10.14 6.69
N TRP A 190 11.45 -10.31 6.19
CA TRP A 190 12.58 -9.36 6.19
C TRP A 190 13.10 -8.93 7.57
N GLY A 191 14.20 -9.57 7.98
CA GLY A 191 14.94 -9.23 9.19
C GLY A 191 15.31 -7.73 9.29
N HIS A 192 15.18 -7.23 10.51
CA HIS A 192 15.99 -6.17 11.13
C HIS A 192 16.02 -4.75 10.54
N MET A 193 15.07 -4.33 9.70
CA MET A 193 14.97 -2.91 9.33
C MET A 193 13.71 -2.26 9.90
N GLN A 194 13.85 -1.68 11.09
CA GLN A 194 12.97 -0.60 11.56
C GLN A 194 13.03 0.56 10.54
N PRO A 195 11.88 1.16 10.16
CA PRO A 195 11.85 2.36 9.33
C PRO A 195 12.63 3.50 10.01
N ARG A 196 13.57 4.13 9.29
CA ARG A 196 14.40 5.24 9.80
C ARG A 196 13.62 6.51 10.18
N ASN A 197 12.34 6.60 9.80
CA ASN A 197 11.50 7.78 9.95
C ASN A 197 10.51 7.72 11.12
N TRP A 198 10.59 6.70 11.99
CA TRP A 198 9.89 6.74 13.27
C TRP A 198 10.73 7.56 14.27
N PRO A 199 10.14 8.48 15.06
CA PRO A 199 10.91 9.20 16.07
C PRO A 199 11.56 8.19 17.02
N ARG A 200 12.89 8.23 17.06
CA ARG A 200 13.68 7.49 18.05
C ARG A 200 13.48 8.25 19.36
N GLU A 201 12.82 7.64 20.34
CA GLU A 201 12.82 8.18 21.71
C GLU A 201 14.30 8.30 22.11
N GLU A 202 14.78 9.53 22.24
CA GLU A 202 16.13 9.82 22.69
C GLU A 202 16.31 9.19 24.08
N GLU A 203 17.36 8.38 24.23
CA GLU A 203 17.88 7.91 25.51
C GLU A 203 18.19 9.14 26.38
N GLN A 204 17.25 9.51 27.25
CA GLN A 204 17.57 10.28 28.44
C GLN A 204 18.14 9.31 29.47
N ASP A 205 19.44 9.09 29.37
CA ASP A 205 20.25 8.57 30.48
C ASP A 205 20.17 9.59 31.63
N ALA A 206 19.27 9.31 32.58
CA ALA A 206 19.28 9.97 33.87
C ALA A 206 20.44 9.41 34.70
N GLU A 207 21.37 10.30 35.04
CA GLU A 207 22.39 10.14 36.07
C GLU A 207 21.79 9.52 37.34
N LEU A 208 22.31 8.36 37.75
CA LEU A 208 22.15 7.84 39.09
C LEU A 208 23.27 8.38 39.98
N PRO A 209 23.00 9.14 41.05
CA PRO A 209 24.04 9.45 42.02
C PRO A 209 24.38 8.22 42.87
N SER A 210 25.68 7.92 42.89
CA SER A 210 26.32 6.87 43.68
C SER A 210 25.94 6.96 45.16
N ARG A 211 25.40 5.86 45.71
CA ARG A 211 25.22 5.68 47.15
C ARG A 211 26.57 5.35 47.80
N THR A 212 27.01 6.24 48.68
CA THR A 212 28.01 5.99 49.73
C THR A 212 27.35 5.25 50.89
N ILE A 213 27.91 4.10 51.29
CA ILE A 213 27.99 3.64 52.69
C ILE A 213 29.36 3.00 52.85
#